data_AF-A0A6P0INL7-F1
#
_entry.id   AF-A0A6P0INL7-F1
#
_cell.length_a   1.000
_cell.length_b   1.000
_cell.length_c   1.000
_cell.angle_alpha   90.00
_cell.angle_beta   90.00
_cell.angle_gamma   90.00
#
_symmetry.space_group_name_H-M   'P 1'
#
loop_
_entity.id
_entity.type
_entity.pdbx_description
1 polymer ?
#
loop_
_entity_poly.entity_id
_entity_poly.type
_entity_poly.pdbx_seq_one_letter_code
_entity_poly.pdbx_strand_id
1 'polypeptide(L)'
;LPQHKQQINQLKTEIEILLNEINNPAQVQRSSDLITRFKQLQKSIQTLKLNIQQELKSNQTRFPDVVNTFSDSDEIYIYNGGLILLWPFLTRFFVKIGLVQDKIFINTISAERAALLLQYLVDNSTEIPEHSLPLNKILCGIDLLEPIDTNLEITPQERAECENLLYAVIQNWSILKNTSIEGFRKAFLQRNGIVRVRDGSWLLQVERETYDILLDRIPWSIRVVKLPWMDNILYVEW
;
A
#
# COMPACT_ATOMS: atom_id res chain seq x y z
N LEU A 1 12.25 -9.91 -18.18
CA LEU A 1 11.43 -9.06 -19.10
C LEU A 1 11.61 -9.33 -20.61
N PRO A 2 12.81 -9.33 -21.22
CA PRO A 2 12.94 -9.51 -22.68
C PRO A 2 12.45 -10.87 -23.20
N GLN A 3 12.58 -11.94 -22.42
CA GLN A 3 12.12 -13.30 -22.79
C GLN A 3 10.59 -13.41 -22.89
N HIS A 4 9.84 -12.83 -21.94
CA HIS A 4 8.36 -12.80 -21.98
C HIS A 4 7.83 -11.97 -23.15
N LYS A 5 8.51 -10.86 -23.48
CA LYS A 5 8.14 -10.03 -24.63
C LYS A 5 8.25 -10.80 -25.95
N GLN A 6 9.27 -11.65 -26.08
CA GLN A 6 9.42 -12.54 -27.25
C GLN A 6 8.33 -13.61 -27.29
N GLN A 7 8.00 -14.25 -26.16
CA GLN A 7 6.93 -15.25 -26.08
C GLN A 7 5.53 -14.66 -26.35
N ILE A 8 5.25 -13.44 -25.86
CA ILE A 8 4.00 -12.73 -26.16
C ILE A 8 3.88 -12.42 -27.65
N ASN A 9 4.96 -11.97 -28.29
CA ASN A 9 4.97 -11.70 -29.72
C ASN A 9 4.75 -12.98 -30.54
N GLN A 10 5.35 -14.10 -30.15
CA GLN A 10 5.13 -15.41 -30.78
C GLN A 10 3.66 -15.86 -30.68
N LEU A 11 3.06 -15.79 -29.48
CA LEU A 11 1.65 -16.13 -29.27
C LEU A 11 0.72 -15.21 -30.05
N LYS A 12 1.05 -13.92 -30.17
CA LYS A 12 0.28 -12.97 -30.99
C LYS A 12 0.28 -13.37 -32.45
N THR A 13 1.45 -13.73 -33.00
CA THR A 13 1.56 -14.23 -34.38
C THR A 13 0.77 -15.53 -34.58
N GLU A 14 0.81 -16.48 -33.64
CA GLU A 14 0.04 -17.71 -33.74
C GLU A 14 -1.48 -17.47 -33.68
N ILE A 15 -1.95 -16.53 -32.86
CA ILE A 15 -3.36 -16.12 -32.82
C ILE A 15 -3.78 -15.49 -34.15
N GLU A 16 -2.97 -14.59 -34.72
CA GLU A 16 -3.25 -13.97 -36.02
C GLU A 16 -3.33 -15.01 -37.14
N ILE A 17 -2.46 -16.02 -37.13
CA ILE A 17 -2.51 -17.14 -38.07
C ILE A 17 -3.82 -17.91 -37.92
N LEU A 18 -4.21 -18.28 -36.69
CA LEU A 18 -5.47 -19.00 -36.46
C LEU A 18 -6.70 -18.20 -36.85
N LEU A 19 -6.73 -16.89 -36.58
CA LEU A 19 -7.84 -16.02 -36.99
C LEU A 19 -7.97 -15.99 -38.52
N ASN A 20 -6.86 -15.94 -39.24
CA ASN A 20 -6.86 -16.01 -40.71
C ASN A 20 -7.30 -17.38 -41.22
N GLU A 21 -6.91 -18.48 -40.57
CA GLU A 21 -7.35 -19.84 -40.90
C GLU A 21 -8.86 -20.03 -40.65
N ILE A 22 -9.41 -19.48 -39.57
CA ILE A 22 -10.85 -19.51 -39.23
C ILE A 22 -11.67 -18.71 -40.24
N ASN A 23 -11.15 -17.56 -40.70
CA ASN A 23 -11.81 -16.72 -41.69
C ASN A 23 -11.79 -17.32 -43.12
N ASN A 24 -11.08 -18.43 -43.34
CA ASN A 24 -11.01 -19.11 -44.63
C ASN A 24 -12.03 -20.26 -44.72
N PRO A 25 -13.08 -20.14 -45.55
CA PRO A 25 -14.16 -21.13 -45.64
C PRO A 25 -13.70 -22.53 -46.12
N ALA A 26 -12.56 -22.65 -46.80
CA ALA A 26 -11.99 -23.93 -47.24
C ALA A 26 -11.33 -24.74 -46.09
N GLN A 27 -11.02 -24.11 -44.95
CA GLN A 27 -10.33 -24.74 -43.82
C GLN A 27 -11.25 -25.13 -42.66
N VAL A 28 -12.49 -24.64 -42.65
CA VAL A 28 -13.51 -24.96 -41.62
C VAL A 28 -13.85 -26.46 -41.58
N GLN A 29 -13.62 -27.21 -42.67
CA GLN A 29 -13.76 -28.67 -42.73
C GLN A 29 -12.68 -29.45 -41.96
N ARG A 30 -11.57 -28.82 -41.52
CA ARG A 30 -10.54 -29.40 -40.63
C ARG A 30 -10.72 -28.93 -39.18
N SER A 31 -11.97 -28.97 -38.71
CA SER A 31 -12.39 -28.37 -37.43
C SER A 31 -11.67 -28.99 -36.22
N SER A 32 -11.29 -30.27 -36.27
CA SER A 32 -10.58 -30.96 -35.18
C SER A 32 -9.18 -30.42 -34.93
N ASP A 33 -8.46 -30.05 -35.98
CA ASP A 33 -7.07 -29.58 -35.89
C ASP A 33 -7.03 -28.13 -35.38
N LEU A 34 -8.00 -27.32 -35.82
CA LEU A 34 -8.20 -25.96 -35.32
C LEU A 34 -8.56 -25.95 -33.83
N ILE A 35 -9.47 -26.83 -33.39
CA ILE A 35 -9.83 -26.98 -31.97
C ILE A 35 -8.62 -27.44 -31.15
N THR A 36 -7.81 -28.35 -31.69
CA THR A 36 -6.61 -28.86 -31.00
C THR A 36 -5.56 -27.77 -30.84
N ARG A 37 -5.28 -27.00 -31.91
CA ARG A 37 -4.38 -25.83 -31.88
C ARG A 37 -4.87 -24.75 -30.93
N PHE A 38 -6.18 -24.47 -30.92
CA PHE A 38 -6.77 -23.50 -29.99
C PHE A 38 -6.60 -23.94 -28.53
N LYS A 39 -6.86 -25.22 -28.21
CA LYS A 39 -6.63 -25.77 -26.86
C LYS A 39 -5.17 -25.69 -26.45
N GLN A 40 -4.25 -25.93 -27.39
CA GLN A 40 -2.82 -25.82 -27.14
C GLN A 40 -2.40 -24.37 -26.86
N LEU A 41 -2.88 -23.40 -27.64
CA LEU A 41 -2.67 -21.97 -27.37
C LEU A 41 -3.23 -21.53 -26.03
N GLN A 42 -4.45 -21.95 -25.69
CA GLN A 42 -5.04 -21.64 -24.38
C GLN A 42 -4.15 -22.16 -23.24
N LYS A 43 -3.61 -23.37 -23.38
CA LYS A 43 -2.69 -23.94 -22.39
C LYS A 43 -1.37 -23.16 -22.32
N SER A 44 -0.81 -22.75 -23.45
CA SER A 44 0.41 -21.93 -23.52
C SER A 44 0.21 -20.54 -22.90
N ILE A 45 -0.91 -19.88 -23.19
CA ILE A 45 -1.28 -18.58 -22.60
C ILE A 45 -1.47 -18.71 -21.09
N GLN A 46 -2.15 -19.76 -20.63
CA GLN A 46 -2.36 -20.01 -19.20
C GLN A 46 -1.03 -20.27 -18.49
N THR A 47 -0.12 -21.03 -19.11
CA THR A 47 1.21 -21.30 -18.57
C THR A 47 2.05 -20.03 -18.52
N LEU A 48 2.04 -19.22 -19.58
CA LEU A 48 2.75 -17.95 -19.62
C LEU A 48 2.21 -16.98 -18.57
N LYS A 49 0.89 -16.92 -18.39
CA LYS A 49 0.25 -16.12 -17.33
C LYS A 49 0.73 -16.55 -15.95
N LEU A 50 0.76 -17.86 -15.68
CA LEU A 50 1.25 -18.39 -14.41
C LEU A 50 2.73 -18.10 -14.19
N ASN A 51 3.56 -18.23 -15.22
CA ASN A 51 4.99 -17.95 -15.13
C ASN A 51 5.28 -16.47 -14.93
N ILE A 52 4.58 -15.57 -15.64
CA ILE A 52 4.70 -14.11 -15.41
C ILE A 52 4.22 -13.78 -14.00
N GLN A 53 3.11 -14.36 -13.53
CA GLN A 53 2.65 -14.15 -12.15
C GLN A 53 3.63 -14.70 -11.11
N GLN A 54 4.26 -15.85 -11.35
CA GLN A 54 5.27 -16.42 -10.48
C GLN A 54 6.55 -15.60 -10.50
N GLU A 55 6.98 -15.09 -11.66
CA GLU A 55 8.15 -14.24 -11.80
C GLU A 55 7.90 -12.85 -11.19
N LEU A 56 6.68 -12.31 -11.29
CA LEU A 56 6.27 -11.12 -10.57
C LEU A 56 6.20 -11.36 -9.06
N LYS A 57 5.81 -12.56 -8.60
CA LYS A 57 5.84 -12.95 -7.18
C LYS A 57 7.24 -13.28 -6.67
N SER A 58 8.16 -13.72 -7.53
CA SER A 58 9.56 -13.96 -7.16
C SER A 58 10.40 -12.69 -7.24
N ASN A 59 10.04 -11.76 -8.14
CA ASN A 59 10.57 -10.39 -8.19
C ASN A 59 9.80 -9.42 -7.27
N GLN A 60 8.73 -9.87 -6.62
CA GLN A 60 8.36 -9.40 -5.28
C GLN A 60 9.39 -9.95 -4.31
N THR A 61 10.65 -9.56 -4.50
CA THR A 61 11.55 -9.34 -3.39
C THR A 61 10.74 -8.52 -2.39
N ARG A 62 10.53 -9.11 -1.21
CA ARG A 62 10.56 -8.34 0.05
C ARG A 62 11.58 -7.23 -0.14
N PHE A 63 11.28 -6.01 0.32
CA PHE A 63 12.28 -4.97 0.42
C PHE A 63 13.61 -5.63 0.82
N PRO A 64 14.72 -5.39 0.08
CA PRO A 64 15.99 -6.05 0.36
C PRO A 64 16.18 -6.03 1.86
N ASP A 65 16.38 -7.21 2.49
CA ASP A 65 16.36 -7.41 3.95
C ASP A 65 16.76 -6.11 4.61
N VAL A 66 15.80 -5.36 5.17
CA VAL A 66 16.05 -4.00 5.63
C VAL A 66 17.18 -4.12 6.63
N VAL A 67 18.39 -3.80 6.20
CA VAL A 67 19.53 -3.68 7.09
C VAL A 67 19.19 -2.42 7.83
N ASN A 68 18.53 -2.59 8.97
CA ASN A 68 18.07 -1.49 9.78
C ASN A 68 19.34 -0.76 10.23
N THR A 69 19.70 0.26 9.46
CA THR A 69 20.94 1.03 9.63
C THR A 69 20.80 1.96 10.84
N PHE A 70 19.57 2.07 11.36
CA PHE A 70 19.22 2.70 12.60
C PHE A 70 19.58 1.79 13.77
N SER A 71 20.47 2.31 14.62
CA SER A 71 20.82 1.76 15.91
C SER A 71 19.72 2.02 16.94
N ASP A 72 19.74 1.29 18.07
CA ASP A 72 18.82 1.55 19.19
C ASP A 72 18.99 2.96 19.81
N SER A 73 20.08 3.66 19.49
CA SER A 73 20.32 5.05 19.91
C SER A 73 19.75 6.10 18.98
N ASP A 74 19.27 5.73 17.78
CA ASP A 74 18.76 6.71 16.82
C ASP A 74 17.32 7.11 17.15
N GLU A 75 17.10 8.42 17.19
CA GLU A 75 15.80 9.03 17.47
C GLU A 75 15.34 9.87 16.29
N ILE A 76 14.12 9.62 15.83
CA ILE A 76 13.49 10.39 14.77
C ILE A 76 12.30 11.12 15.36
N TYR A 77 12.41 12.44 15.43
CA TYR A 77 11.34 13.32 15.88
C TYR A 77 10.32 13.50 14.76
N ILE A 78 9.04 13.31 15.10
CA ILE A 78 7.92 13.43 14.17
C ILE A 78 6.81 14.29 14.78
N TYR A 79 5.96 14.89 13.94
CA TYR A 79 4.79 15.66 14.39
C TYR A 79 3.45 14.96 14.13
N ASN A 80 3.49 13.82 13.43
CA ASN A 80 2.32 13.09 12.95
C ASN A 80 2.12 11.75 13.67
N GLY A 81 2.62 11.60 14.89
CA GLY A 81 2.55 10.35 15.68
C GLY A 81 1.13 9.80 15.84
N GLY A 82 0.15 10.70 15.83
CA GLY A 82 -1.26 10.36 15.91
C GLY A 82 -1.83 9.64 14.67
N LEU A 83 -1.12 9.65 13.55
CA LEU A 83 -1.43 8.86 12.35
C LEU A 83 -1.67 7.39 12.68
N ILE A 84 -1.00 6.87 13.72
CA ILE A 84 -1.15 5.49 14.17
C ILE A 84 -2.58 5.13 14.55
N LEU A 85 -3.41 6.09 14.98
CA LEU A 85 -4.81 5.85 15.32
C LEU A 85 -5.64 5.35 14.13
N LEU A 86 -5.17 5.60 12.90
CA LEU A 86 -5.84 5.19 11.67
C LEU A 86 -5.51 3.75 11.25
N TRP A 87 -4.56 3.08 11.91
CA TRP A 87 -4.01 1.79 11.47
C TRP A 87 -5.04 0.71 11.11
N PRO A 88 -6.17 0.52 11.85
CA PRO A 88 -7.12 -0.55 11.54
C PRO A 88 -7.84 -0.34 10.20
N PHE A 89 -7.84 0.89 9.69
CA PHE A 89 -8.57 1.29 8.49
C PHE A 89 -7.67 1.28 7.24
N LEU A 90 -6.34 1.30 7.40
CA LEU A 90 -5.39 1.53 6.32
C LEU A 90 -5.43 0.45 5.24
N THR A 91 -5.52 -0.83 5.61
CA THR A 91 -5.60 -1.91 4.61
C THR A 91 -6.81 -1.77 3.71
N ARG A 92 -7.99 -1.51 4.28
CA ARG A 92 -9.21 -1.33 3.48
C ARG A 92 -9.15 -0.06 2.64
N PHE A 93 -8.59 1.01 3.20
CA PHE A 93 -8.38 2.27 2.50
C PHE A 93 -7.53 2.07 1.25
N PHE A 94 -6.33 1.50 1.39
CA PHE A 94 -5.43 1.28 0.25
C PHE A 94 -5.99 0.31 -0.80
N VAL A 95 -6.79 -0.68 -0.41
CA VAL A 95 -7.51 -1.54 -1.35
C VAL A 95 -8.54 -0.75 -2.16
N LYS A 96 -9.31 0.16 -1.52
CA LYS A 96 -10.34 0.96 -2.20
C LYS A 96 -9.78 1.92 -3.24
N ILE A 97 -8.60 2.47 -2.99
CA ILE A 97 -7.91 3.36 -3.94
C ILE A 97 -6.95 2.62 -4.88
N GLY A 98 -6.93 1.29 -4.84
CA GLY A 98 -6.20 0.45 -5.80
C GLY A 98 -4.69 0.36 -5.60
N LEU A 99 -4.17 0.75 -4.42
CA LEU A 99 -2.73 0.67 -4.11
C LEU A 99 -2.32 -0.70 -3.59
N VAL A 100 -3.26 -1.44 -2.98
CA VAL A 100 -3.02 -2.77 -2.38
C VAL A 100 -3.93 -3.81 -3.02
N GLN A 101 -3.35 -4.96 -3.37
CA GLN A 101 -4.06 -6.16 -3.82
C GLN A 101 -3.49 -7.38 -3.09
N ASP A 102 -4.33 -8.34 -2.70
CA ASP A 102 -3.89 -9.57 -2.02
C ASP A 102 -2.96 -9.34 -0.80
N LYS A 103 -3.25 -8.27 -0.04
CA LYS A 103 -2.51 -7.83 1.15
C LYS A 103 -1.07 -7.34 0.88
N ILE A 104 -0.73 -7.00 -0.35
CA ILE A 104 0.56 -6.42 -0.72
C ILE A 104 0.37 -5.17 -1.58
N PHE A 105 1.31 -4.24 -1.54
CA PHE A 105 1.33 -3.14 -2.50
C PHE A 105 1.55 -3.67 -3.91
N ILE A 106 0.86 -3.09 -4.89
CA ILE A 106 0.96 -3.55 -6.29
C ILE A 106 2.32 -3.23 -6.93
N ASN A 107 3.03 -2.21 -6.42
CA ASN A 107 4.39 -1.82 -6.78
C ASN A 107 4.93 -0.77 -5.77
N THR A 108 6.22 -0.41 -5.88
CA THR A 108 6.88 0.60 -5.03
C THR A 108 6.21 1.97 -5.12
N ILE A 109 5.85 2.42 -6.33
CA ILE A 109 5.14 3.70 -6.55
C ILE A 109 3.83 3.77 -5.75
N SER A 110 3.16 2.63 -5.57
CA SER A 110 1.92 2.56 -4.78
C SER A 110 2.17 2.65 -3.28
N ALA A 111 3.30 2.12 -2.80
CA ALA A 111 3.71 2.29 -1.41
C ALA A 111 4.11 3.76 -1.13
N GLU A 112 4.89 4.37 -2.03
CA GLU A 112 5.25 5.79 -1.97
C GLU A 112 4.01 6.68 -1.97
N ARG A 113 3.09 6.45 -2.92
CA ARG A 113 1.81 7.17 -3.00
C ARG A 113 0.97 6.98 -1.73
N ALA A 114 0.96 5.79 -1.16
CA ALA A 114 0.31 5.53 0.12
C ALA A 114 0.94 6.36 1.25
N ALA A 115 2.27 6.45 1.33
CA ALA A 115 2.95 7.25 2.35
C ALA A 115 2.58 8.74 2.27
N LEU A 116 2.48 9.29 1.05
CA LEU A 116 2.03 10.67 0.82
C LEU A 116 0.56 10.87 1.22
N LEU A 117 -0.32 9.94 0.85
CA LEU A 117 -1.74 10.00 1.23
C LEU A 117 -1.95 9.88 2.74
N LEU A 118 -1.10 9.11 3.44
CA LEU A 118 -1.10 9.08 4.90
C LEU A 118 -0.78 10.45 5.49
N GLN A 119 0.12 11.22 4.88
CA GLN A 119 0.43 12.57 5.36
C GLN A 119 -0.73 13.53 5.08
N TYR A 120 -1.34 13.42 3.89
CA TYR A 120 -2.54 14.18 3.55
C TYR A 120 -3.70 13.94 4.54
N LEU A 121 -3.84 12.72 5.09
CA LEU A 121 -4.84 12.44 6.13
C LEU A 121 -4.61 13.27 7.40
N VAL A 122 -3.35 13.57 7.74
CA VAL A 122 -2.94 14.24 8.99
C VAL A 122 -3.17 15.75 8.93
N ASP A 123 -2.83 16.41 7.82
CA ASP A 123 -2.81 17.87 7.75
C ASP A 123 -3.52 18.48 6.53
N ASN A 124 -4.11 17.65 5.65
CA ASN A 124 -4.80 18.09 4.43
C ASN A 124 -3.89 18.84 3.44
N SER A 125 -2.57 18.74 3.59
CA SER A 125 -1.58 19.40 2.74
C SER A 125 -1.15 18.50 1.57
N THR A 126 -0.99 19.10 0.40
CA THR A 126 -0.30 18.47 -0.74
C THR A 126 1.18 18.86 -0.81
N GLU A 127 1.61 19.81 0.02
CA GLU A 127 3.01 20.14 0.24
C GLU A 127 3.54 19.24 1.36
N ILE A 128 4.22 18.16 0.97
CA ILE A 128 4.62 17.10 1.89
C ILE A 128 6.15 17.02 1.89
N PRO A 129 6.85 17.68 2.83
CA PRO A 129 8.29 17.58 2.88
C PRO A 129 8.70 16.17 3.34
N GLU A 130 9.72 15.57 2.73
CA GLU A 130 10.08 14.17 3.00
C GLU A 130 10.44 13.91 4.47
N HIS A 131 11.01 14.89 5.17
CA HIS A 131 11.34 14.78 6.60
C HIS A 131 10.09 14.60 7.50
N SER A 132 8.87 14.84 6.99
CA SER A 132 7.61 14.55 7.69
C SER A 132 7.16 13.10 7.58
N LEU A 133 7.75 12.31 6.67
CA LEU A 133 7.30 10.97 6.31
C LEU A 133 7.87 9.77 7.10
N PRO A 134 8.71 9.88 8.16
CA PRO A 134 9.27 8.68 8.80
C PRO A 134 8.22 7.65 9.23
N LEU A 135 7.17 8.07 9.93
CA LEU A 135 6.10 7.16 10.36
C LEU A 135 5.33 6.58 9.17
N ASN A 136 5.12 7.38 8.12
CA ASN A 136 4.43 7.00 6.90
C ASN A 136 5.19 5.90 6.16
N LYS A 137 6.52 6.07 6.02
CA LYS A 137 7.41 5.07 5.41
C LYS A 137 7.34 3.75 6.18
N ILE A 138 7.43 3.79 7.51
CA ILE A 138 7.30 2.62 8.38
C ILE A 138 5.97 1.90 8.19
N LEU A 139 4.85 2.64 8.18
CA LEU A 139 3.51 2.06 7.99
C LEU A 139 3.32 1.48 6.58
N CYS A 140 4.02 2.01 5.58
CA CYS A 140 4.01 1.50 4.21
C CYS A 140 5.08 0.43 3.95
N GLY A 141 5.93 0.10 4.93
CA GLY A 141 7.03 -0.85 4.77
C GLY A 141 8.17 -0.34 3.88
N ILE A 142 8.28 0.97 3.68
CA ILE A 142 9.34 1.61 2.90
C ILE A 142 10.56 1.82 3.83
N ASP A 143 11.76 1.59 3.31
CA ASP A 143 13.00 1.94 4.00
C ASP A 143 13.05 3.45 4.25
N LEU A 144 13.43 3.86 5.46
CA LEU A 144 13.53 5.27 5.83
C LEU A 144 14.52 6.05 4.96
N LEU A 145 15.58 5.38 4.49
CA LEU A 145 16.62 5.95 3.64
C LEU A 145 16.25 5.99 2.15
N GLU A 146 15.18 5.27 1.75
CA GLU A 146 14.72 5.28 0.35
C GLU A 146 14.07 6.65 0.05
N PRO A 147 14.58 7.42 -0.93
CA PRO A 147 14.01 8.71 -1.28
C PRO A 147 12.61 8.56 -1.86
N ILE A 148 11.70 9.48 -1.55
CA ILE A 148 10.34 9.50 -2.09
C ILE A 148 10.13 10.78 -2.91
N ASP A 149 9.55 10.66 -4.10
CA ASP A 149 9.04 11.82 -4.83
C ASP A 149 7.84 12.41 -4.07
N THR A 150 8.04 13.58 -3.48
CA THR A 150 7.05 14.25 -2.64
C THR A 150 5.96 14.99 -3.42
N ASN A 151 5.97 14.92 -4.75
CA ASN A 151 4.94 15.57 -5.56
C ASN A 151 3.60 14.83 -5.48
N LEU A 152 2.68 15.34 -4.66
CA LEU A 152 1.34 14.77 -4.52
C LEU A 152 0.29 15.58 -5.29
N GLU A 153 -0.11 15.06 -6.45
CA GLU A 153 -1.37 15.44 -7.09
C GLU A 153 -2.49 14.49 -6.64
N ILE A 154 -3.34 14.99 -5.73
CA ILE A 154 -4.46 14.22 -5.19
C ILE A 154 -5.65 14.21 -6.13
N THR A 155 -6.13 13.02 -6.49
CA THR A 155 -7.33 12.87 -7.32
C THR A 155 -8.61 13.10 -6.52
N PRO A 156 -9.75 13.44 -7.17
CA PRO A 156 -11.04 13.55 -6.48
C PRO A 156 -11.46 12.27 -5.76
N GLN A 157 -11.14 11.10 -6.32
CA GLN A 157 -11.43 9.80 -5.71
C GLN A 157 -10.63 9.60 -4.41
N GLU A 158 -9.33 9.89 -4.42
CA GLU A 158 -8.49 9.76 -3.23
C GLU A 158 -8.91 10.74 -2.15
N ARG A 159 -9.19 12.00 -2.52
CA ARG A 159 -9.70 13.00 -1.58
C ARG A 159 -10.98 12.51 -0.90
N ALA A 160 -11.93 11.98 -1.68
CA ALA A 160 -13.18 11.45 -1.13
C ALA A 160 -12.94 10.25 -0.20
N GLU A 161 -12.04 9.33 -0.56
CA GLU A 161 -11.72 8.18 0.29
C GLU A 161 -10.94 8.56 1.56
N CYS A 162 -10.10 9.60 1.51
CA CYS A 162 -9.44 10.17 2.69
C CYS A 162 -10.47 10.73 3.68
N GLU A 163 -11.42 11.55 3.20
CA GLU A 163 -12.49 12.10 4.04
C GLU A 163 -13.41 10.98 4.58
N ASN A 164 -13.73 9.97 3.77
CA ASN A 164 -14.50 8.80 4.21
C ASN A 164 -13.79 8.01 5.32
N LEU A 165 -12.46 7.85 5.23
CA LEU A 165 -11.67 7.20 6.27
C LEU A 165 -11.79 7.97 7.58
N LEU A 166 -11.49 9.28 7.56
CA LEU A 166 -11.51 10.11 8.77
C LEU A 166 -12.91 10.14 9.39
N TYR A 167 -13.95 10.27 8.57
CA TYR A 167 -15.33 10.16 9.02
C TYR A 167 -15.60 8.81 9.68
N ALA A 168 -15.18 7.70 9.08
CA ALA A 168 -15.37 6.36 9.65
C ALA A 168 -14.66 6.21 11.00
N VAL A 169 -13.45 6.76 11.16
CA VAL A 169 -12.73 6.73 12.46
C VAL A 169 -13.51 7.50 13.51
N ILE A 170 -13.94 8.72 13.21
CA ILE A 170 -14.72 9.58 14.11
C ILE A 170 -16.05 8.91 14.52
N GLN A 171 -16.75 8.29 13.57
CA GLN A 171 -18.00 7.59 13.88
C GLN A 171 -17.81 6.33 14.72
N ASN A 172 -16.74 5.57 14.46
CA ASN A 172 -16.44 4.38 15.26
C ASN A 172 -15.96 4.74 16.67
N TRP A 173 -15.27 5.87 16.84
CA TRP A 173 -14.87 6.37 18.15
C TRP A 173 -15.96 7.28 18.73
N SER A 174 -17.02 6.66 19.25
CA SER A 174 -18.29 7.31 19.59
C SER A 174 -18.21 8.59 20.45
N ILE A 175 -17.17 8.74 21.28
CA ILE A 175 -16.97 9.94 22.11
C ILE A 175 -16.58 11.18 21.27
N LEU A 176 -16.04 10.96 20.07
CA LEU A 176 -15.64 12.01 19.12
C LEU A 176 -16.72 12.33 18.08
N LYS A 177 -17.91 11.73 18.13
CA LYS A 177 -18.92 11.82 17.06
C LYS A 177 -19.33 13.24 16.63
N ASN A 178 -19.13 14.24 17.50
CA ASN A 178 -19.43 15.65 17.24
C ASN A 178 -18.19 16.48 16.84
N THR A 179 -17.03 15.84 16.75
CA THR A 179 -15.76 16.46 16.36
C THR A 179 -15.72 16.57 14.84
N SER A 180 -15.34 17.74 14.32
CA SER A 180 -15.09 17.90 12.88
C SER A 180 -13.81 17.17 12.46
N ILE A 181 -13.68 16.84 11.18
CA ILE A 181 -12.46 16.22 10.64
C ILE A 181 -11.21 17.08 10.94
N GLU A 182 -11.34 18.40 10.81
CA GLU A 182 -10.27 19.34 11.12
C GLU A 182 -9.90 19.36 12.61
N GLY A 183 -10.91 19.29 13.50
CA GLY A 183 -10.68 19.16 14.94
C GLY A 183 -10.00 17.84 15.29
N PHE A 184 -10.39 16.76 14.62
CA PHE A 184 -9.78 15.44 14.80
C PHE A 184 -8.31 15.41 14.35
N ARG A 185 -8.00 15.98 13.17
CA ARG A 185 -6.63 16.15 12.68
C ARG A 185 -5.74 16.84 13.71
N LYS A 186 -6.15 18.03 14.16
CA LYS A 186 -5.39 18.86 15.11
C LYS A 186 -5.21 18.19 16.47
N ALA A 187 -6.28 17.63 17.02
CA ALA A 187 -6.24 17.08 18.37
C ALA A 187 -5.57 15.71 18.45
N PHE A 188 -5.73 14.87 17.43
CA PHE A 188 -5.39 13.44 17.52
C PHE A 188 -4.42 12.92 16.47
N LEU A 189 -4.26 13.57 15.31
CA LEU A 189 -3.32 13.10 14.27
C LEU A 189 -2.00 13.87 14.30
N GLN A 190 -2.06 15.19 14.53
CA GLN A 190 -0.93 16.09 14.67
C GLN A 190 -0.36 16.01 16.10
N ARG A 191 0.23 14.86 16.43
CA ARG A 191 0.85 14.59 17.73
C ARG A 191 2.35 14.47 17.57
N ASN A 192 3.10 15.23 18.36
CA ASN A 192 4.54 15.03 18.44
C ASN A 192 4.87 13.64 18.95
N GLY A 193 5.98 13.08 18.47
CA GLY A 193 6.46 11.80 18.93
C GLY A 193 7.90 11.54 18.51
N ILE A 194 8.41 10.44 19.02
CA ILE A 194 9.74 9.94 18.70
C ILE A 194 9.59 8.51 18.19
N VAL A 195 10.20 8.23 17.04
CA VAL A 195 10.36 6.89 16.51
C VAL A 195 11.77 6.41 16.77
N ARG A 196 11.93 5.20 17.29
CA ARG A 196 13.21 4.53 17.52
C ARG A 196 13.16 3.08 17.06
N VAL A 197 14.34 2.50 16.85
CA VAL A 197 14.49 1.04 16.81
C VAL A 197 14.66 0.52 18.24
N ARG A 198 14.03 -0.62 18.53
CA ARG A 198 14.20 -1.35 19.78
C ARG A 198 14.11 -2.85 19.50
N ASP A 199 15.19 -3.58 19.77
CA ASP A 199 15.23 -5.05 19.64
C ASP A 199 14.79 -5.53 18.24
N GLY A 200 15.19 -4.80 17.18
CA GLY A 200 14.82 -5.09 15.79
C GLY A 200 13.37 -4.75 15.41
N SER A 201 12.60 -4.14 16.30
CA SER A 201 11.25 -3.61 16.04
C SER A 201 11.23 -2.08 16.09
N TRP A 202 10.17 -1.48 15.55
CA TRP A 202 9.94 -0.03 15.70
C TRP A 202 9.22 0.26 17.01
N LEU A 203 9.58 1.37 17.65
CA LEU A 203 8.88 1.95 18.80
C LEU A 203 8.49 3.38 18.46
N LEU A 204 7.20 3.68 18.54
CA LEU A 204 6.65 5.03 18.52
C LEU A 204 6.28 5.43 19.94
N GLN A 205 6.85 6.53 20.42
CA GLN A 205 6.42 7.18 21.66
C GLN A 205 5.76 8.51 21.32
N VAL A 206 4.49 8.66 21.70
CA VAL A 206 3.70 9.87 21.43
C VAL A 206 3.72 10.78 22.66
N GLU A 207 3.88 12.09 22.45
CA GLU A 207 3.81 13.07 23.52
C GLU A 207 2.39 13.17 24.10
N ARG A 208 2.29 13.12 25.43
CA ARG A 208 1.02 13.16 26.14
C ARG A 208 0.42 14.55 26.19
N GLU A 209 -0.88 14.64 25.91
CA GLU A 209 -1.68 15.85 26.07
C GLU A 209 -2.98 15.61 26.84
N THR A 210 -3.65 16.71 27.20
CA THR A 210 -4.88 16.68 28.01
C THR A 210 -6.04 15.95 27.32
N TYR A 211 -6.10 15.98 25.98
CA TYR A 211 -7.15 15.30 25.20
C TYR A 211 -7.00 13.77 25.20
N ASP A 212 -5.84 13.24 25.61
CA ASP A 212 -5.54 11.80 25.56
C ASP A 212 -6.39 10.97 26.53
N ILE A 213 -7.03 11.60 27.51
CA ILE A 213 -8.05 10.93 28.35
C ILE A 213 -9.16 10.28 27.52
N LEU A 214 -9.39 10.75 26.29
CA LEU A 214 -10.39 10.18 25.38
C LEU A 214 -9.92 8.85 24.76
N LEU A 215 -8.61 8.58 24.71
CA LEU A 215 -8.04 7.35 24.17
C LEU A 215 -8.40 6.13 25.01
N ASP A 216 -8.72 6.29 26.29
CA ASP A 216 -9.25 5.22 27.14
C ASP A 216 -10.61 4.69 26.64
N ARG A 217 -11.25 5.40 25.70
CA ARG A 217 -12.53 5.03 25.09
C ARG A 217 -12.40 4.64 23.61
N ILE A 218 -11.18 4.51 23.08
CA ILE A 218 -10.99 4.06 21.70
C ILE A 218 -11.35 2.56 21.58
N PRO A 219 -12.13 2.14 20.57
CA PRO A 219 -12.64 0.77 20.53
C PRO A 219 -11.68 -0.26 19.91
N TRP A 220 -10.45 0.13 19.58
CA TRP A 220 -9.41 -0.76 19.05
C TRP A 220 -8.09 -0.60 19.80
N SER A 221 -7.24 -1.62 19.77
CA SER A 221 -5.89 -1.53 20.34
C SER A 221 -5.01 -0.64 19.47
N ILE A 222 -4.18 0.19 20.09
CA ILE A 222 -3.15 0.98 19.40
C ILE A 222 -1.73 0.58 19.80
N ARG A 223 -1.57 -0.34 20.76
CA ARG A 223 -0.25 -0.67 21.38
C ARG A 223 0.71 -1.41 20.46
N VAL A 224 0.18 -2.22 19.54
CA VAL A 224 0.96 -3.08 18.65
C VAL A 224 0.33 -3.02 17.28
N VAL A 225 1.08 -2.54 16.30
CA VAL A 225 0.64 -2.39 14.92
C VAL A 225 1.51 -3.23 14.00
N LYS A 226 0.84 -4.05 13.19
CA LYS A 226 1.46 -4.87 12.16
C LYS A 226 0.53 -4.96 10.95
N LEU A 227 0.83 -4.16 9.94
CA LEU A 227 0.14 -4.22 8.65
C LEU A 227 0.73 -5.35 7.78
N PRO A 228 -0.03 -5.88 6.80
CA PRO A 228 0.36 -7.10 6.10
C PRO A 228 1.68 -7.03 5.30
N TRP A 229 2.09 -5.82 4.90
CA TRP A 229 3.30 -5.55 4.12
C TRP A 229 4.47 -5.01 4.96
N MET A 230 4.28 -4.81 6.26
CA MET A 230 5.38 -4.37 7.13
C MET A 230 6.32 -5.54 7.41
N ASP A 231 7.63 -5.28 7.48
CA ASP A 231 8.63 -6.28 7.87
C ASP A 231 8.74 -6.43 9.39
N ASN A 232 8.75 -5.30 10.11
CA ASN A 232 8.86 -5.26 11.57
C ASN A 232 7.53 -4.91 12.25
N ILE A 233 7.42 -5.19 13.54
CA ILE A 233 6.29 -4.73 14.36
C ILE A 233 6.54 -3.27 14.76
N LEU A 234 5.48 -2.48 14.86
CA LEU A 234 5.50 -1.15 15.47
C LEU A 234 4.82 -1.22 16.84
N TYR A 235 5.60 -1.07 17.90
CA TYR A 235 5.11 -0.85 19.25
C TYR A 235 4.77 0.63 19.45
N VAL A 236 3.72 0.90 20.22
CA VAL A 236 3.24 2.25 20.48
C VAL A 236 3.09 2.46 21.97
N GLU A 237 3.75 3.49 22.46
CA GLU A 237 3.61 4.03 23.80
C GLU A 237 2.95 5.41 23.70
N TRP A 238 1.80 5.54 24.34
CA TRP A 238 1.01 6.77 24.40
C TRP A 238 0.85 7.20 25.86
#